data_AF-F1DE41-F1
#
_entry.id   AF-F1DE41-F1
#
_cell.length_a   1.000
_cell.length_b   1.000
_cell.length_c   1.000
_cell.angle_alpha   90.00
_cell.angle_beta   90.00
_cell.angle_gamma   90.00
#
_symmetry.space_group_name_H-M   'P 1'
#
loop_
_entity.id
_entity.type
_entity.pdbx_description
1 polymer ?
#
loop_
_entity_poly.entity_id
_entity_poly.type
_entity_poly.pdbx_seq_one_letter_code
_entity_poly.pdbx_strand_id
1 'polypeptide(L)'
;LHLCHHNLETIETTSTTSDTLLAEVCYAAKYEGETLTTQHGKHHRDSTGSTICTKLARSFADIGDIIRGKDLYTRNNQKKKKLEKNLQKIFAKIYEQLVKKNKQKAETDYKDGSGNFFKLREDWWNANRYDVWKAITCSAEGYQYFRHTCSKGEGGTQGKCQCIDQTVPTSFDYVPQYLR
;
A
#
# COMPACT_ATOMS: atom_id res chain seq x y z
N LEU A 1 -14.65 -6.10 -2.34
CA LEU A 1 -13.22 -6.19 -1.97
C LEU A 1 -13.12 -6.31 -0.45
N HIS A 2 -12.72 -7.48 0.06
CA HIS A 2 -12.46 -7.69 1.50
C HIS A 2 -10.95 -7.65 1.71
N LEU A 3 -10.39 -6.44 1.71
CA LEU A 3 -8.97 -6.24 1.97
C LEU A 3 -8.68 -6.57 3.45
N CYS A 4 -7.64 -7.35 3.73
CA CYS A 4 -7.28 -7.77 5.09
C CYS A 4 -6.64 -6.61 5.90
N HIS A 5 -7.43 -5.61 6.27
CA HIS A 5 -6.97 -4.41 6.99
C HIS A 5 -7.35 -4.39 8.48
N HIS A 6 -7.72 -5.52 9.08
CA HIS A 6 -8.25 -5.55 10.46
C HIS A 6 -7.26 -5.02 11.49
N ASN A 7 -5.95 -5.25 11.31
CA ASN A 7 -4.92 -4.69 12.17
C ASN A 7 -4.88 -3.15 12.10
N LEU A 8 -5.10 -2.57 10.91
CA LEU A 8 -5.16 -1.11 10.73
C LEU A 8 -6.42 -0.49 11.37
N GLU A 9 -7.52 -1.24 11.52
CA GLU A 9 -8.72 -0.77 12.22
C GLU A 9 -8.51 -0.62 13.74
N THR A 10 -7.57 -1.37 14.30
CA THR A 10 -7.28 -1.46 15.74
C THR A 10 -5.95 -0.82 16.14
N ILE A 11 -5.20 -0.25 15.18
CA ILE A 11 -3.89 0.36 15.43
C ILE A 11 -3.95 1.40 16.55
N GLU A 12 -2.99 1.34 17.48
CA GLU A 12 -2.87 2.29 18.57
C GLU A 12 -2.45 3.66 18.06
N THR A 13 -3.43 4.54 17.81
CA THR A 13 -3.18 5.90 17.30
C THR A 13 -2.45 6.82 18.28
N THR A 14 -2.21 6.42 19.53
CA THR A 14 -1.65 7.24 20.60
C THR A 14 -0.13 7.46 20.47
N SER A 15 0.61 6.47 19.97
CA SER A 15 2.09 6.45 19.93
C SER A 15 2.67 6.18 18.53
N THR A 16 1.84 6.08 17.49
CA THR A 16 2.28 5.66 16.15
C THR A 16 3.27 6.65 15.53
N THR A 17 4.49 6.19 15.25
CA THR A 17 5.47 6.88 14.40
C THR A 17 5.31 6.47 12.94
N SER A 18 6.00 7.15 12.03
CA SER A 18 6.06 6.74 10.60
C SER A 18 6.48 5.27 10.45
N ASP A 19 7.49 4.83 11.20
CA ASP A 19 8.00 3.46 11.13
C ASP A 19 7.01 2.44 11.69
N THR A 20 6.27 2.82 12.74
CA THR A 20 5.20 1.96 13.30
C THR A 20 4.07 1.79 12.28
N LEU A 21 3.68 2.87 11.60
CA LEU A 21 2.69 2.80 10.52
C LEU A 21 3.19 1.90 9.39
N LEU A 22 4.46 2.03 8.99
CA LEU A 22 5.04 1.19 7.94
C LEU A 22 4.97 -0.29 8.30
N ALA A 23 5.36 -0.65 9.51
CA ALA A 23 5.33 -2.03 9.98
C ALA A 23 3.91 -2.63 9.90
N GLU A 24 2.90 -1.88 10.35
CA GLU A 24 1.49 -2.31 10.32
C GLU A 24 0.94 -2.45 8.90
N VAL A 25 1.31 -1.53 8.00
CA VAL A 25 0.94 -1.59 6.59
C VAL A 25 1.62 -2.78 5.90
N CYS A 26 2.90 -3.01 6.16
CA CYS A 26 3.63 -4.17 5.64
C CYS A 26 3.05 -5.49 6.18
N TYR A 27 2.65 -5.54 7.44
CA TYR A 27 2.00 -6.71 8.02
C TYR A 27 0.67 -7.02 7.33
N ALA A 28 -0.19 -6.02 7.15
CA ALA A 28 -1.45 -6.15 6.41
C ALA A 28 -1.20 -6.61 4.96
N ALA A 29 -0.23 -6.00 4.30
CA ALA A 29 0.17 -6.32 2.93
C ALA A 29 0.65 -7.78 2.80
N LYS A 30 1.52 -8.24 3.72
CA LYS A 30 2.00 -9.61 3.76
C LYS A 30 0.85 -10.62 3.89
N TYR A 31 -0.06 -10.38 4.83
CA TYR A 31 -1.19 -11.28 5.08
C TYR A 31 -2.18 -11.33 3.90
N GLU A 32 -2.46 -10.18 3.28
CA GLU A 32 -3.25 -10.10 2.03
C GLU A 32 -2.57 -10.91 0.91
N GLY A 33 -1.26 -10.75 0.75
CA GLY A 33 -0.47 -11.49 -0.24
C GLY A 33 -0.48 -13.01 -0.03
N GLU A 34 -0.30 -13.45 1.21
CA GLU A 34 -0.40 -14.86 1.63
C GLU A 34 -1.78 -15.45 1.32
N THR A 35 -2.84 -14.71 1.66
CA THR A 35 -4.22 -15.11 1.45
C THR A 35 -4.51 -15.28 -0.04
N LEU A 36 -4.16 -14.28 -0.86
CA LEU A 36 -4.37 -14.32 -2.31
C LEU A 36 -3.58 -15.45 -2.96
N THR A 37 -2.33 -15.65 -2.54
CA THR A 37 -1.49 -16.71 -3.11
C THR A 37 -2.03 -18.09 -2.74
N THR A 38 -2.46 -18.29 -1.49
CA THR A 38 -3.02 -19.56 -1.02
C THR A 38 -4.36 -19.88 -1.67
N GLN A 39 -5.25 -18.90 -1.80
CA GLN A 39 -6.56 -19.09 -2.43
C GLN A 39 -6.44 -19.37 -3.93
N HIS A 40 -5.51 -18.71 -4.63
CA HIS A 40 -5.34 -18.91 -6.07
C HIS A 40 -4.45 -20.10 -6.45
N GLY A 41 -3.52 -20.51 -5.59
CA GLY A 41 -2.73 -21.72 -5.78
C GLY A 41 -3.57 -23.01 -5.81
N LYS A 42 -4.77 -22.99 -5.22
CA LYS A 42 -5.69 -24.14 -5.19
C LYS A 42 -6.57 -24.29 -6.45
N HIS A 43 -6.64 -23.28 -7.32
CA HIS A 43 -7.67 -23.23 -8.38
C HIS A 43 -7.18 -23.03 -9.82
N HIS A 44 -5.88 -22.83 -10.08
CA HIS A 44 -5.39 -22.69 -11.46
C HIS A 44 -4.01 -23.31 -11.65
N ARG A 45 -3.96 -24.48 -12.32
CA ARG A 45 -2.75 -25.03 -12.96
C ARG A 45 -2.69 -24.75 -14.47
N ASP A 46 -3.72 -24.12 -15.02
CA ASP A 46 -3.84 -23.94 -16.46
C ASP A 46 -3.40 -22.53 -16.93
N SER A 47 -2.23 -22.56 -17.57
CA SER A 47 -1.69 -21.71 -18.65
C SER A 47 -1.43 -20.20 -18.49
N THR A 48 -1.72 -19.51 -17.40
CA THR A 48 -1.19 -18.12 -17.23
C THR A 48 -0.81 -17.78 -15.79
N GLY A 49 0.47 -17.99 -15.45
CA GLY A 49 1.09 -17.49 -14.20
C GLY A 49 0.99 -15.96 -14.01
N SER A 50 0.49 -15.22 -15.01
CA SER A 50 0.22 -13.77 -15.00
C SER A 50 -0.91 -13.33 -14.06
N THR A 51 -1.71 -14.25 -13.53
CA THR A 51 -2.92 -13.91 -12.77
C THR A 51 -2.66 -13.45 -11.33
N ILE A 52 -1.73 -14.09 -10.60
CA ILE A 52 -1.54 -13.75 -9.18
C ILE A 52 -0.82 -12.42 -9.01
N CYS A 53 0.26 -12.16 -9.74
CA CYS A 53 0.99 -10.90 -9.64
C CYS A 53 0.10 -9.70 -10.01
N THR A 54 -0.86 -9.88 -10.93
CA THR A 54 -1.88 -8.87 -11.26
C THR A 54 -2.86 -8.63 -10.11
N LYS A 55 -3.27 -9.70 -9.41
CA LYS A 55 -4.13 -9.56 -8.21
C LYS A 55 -3.40 -8.89 -7.06
N LEU A 56 -2.15 -9.27 -6.82
CA LEU A 56 -1.28 -8.59 -5.85
C LEU A 56 -1.09 -7.11 -6.22
N ALA A 57 -0.91 -6.79 -7.50
CA ALA A 57 -0.83 -5.40 -7.98
C ALA A 57 -2.12 -4.60 -7.73
N ARG A 58 -3.30 -5.22 -7.87
CA ARG A 58 -4.58 -4.58 -7.55
C ARG A 58 -4.75 -4.35 -6.05
N SER A 59 -4.50 -5.38 -5.23
CA SER A 59 -4.57 -5.24 -3.76
C SER A 59 -3.55 -4.22 -3.24
N PHE A 60 -2.34 -4.18 -3.81
CA PHE A 60 -1.34 -3.15 -3.50
C PHE A 60 -1.85 -1.73 -3.79
N ALA A 61 -2.51 -1.54 -4.95
CA ALA A 61 -3.10 -0.25 -5.30
C ALA A 61 -4.26 0.14 -4.36
N ASP A 62 -5.07 -0.83 -3.93
CA ASP A 62 -6.15 -0.61 -2.97
C ASP A 62 -5.62 -0.26 -1.56
N ILE A 63 -4.54 -0.92 -1.10
CA ILE A 63 -3.82 -0.51 0.13
C ILE A 63 -3.32 0.93 -0.02
N GLY A 64 -2.70 1.26 -1.15
CA GLY A 64 -2.21 2.61 -1.43
C GLY A 64 -3.33 3.66 -1.39
N ASP A 65 -4.49 3.38 -1.96
CA ASP A 65 -5.63 4.29 -1.90
C ASP A 65 -6.21 4.47 -0.50
N ILE A 66 -6.23 3.42 0.32
CA ILE A 66 -6.62 3.54 1.72
C ILE A 66 -5.66 4.46 2.47
N ILE A 67 -4.35 4.24 2.37
CA ILE A 67 -3.35 5.06 3.05
C ILE A 67 -3.39 6.51 2.59
N ARG A 68 -3.65 6.75 1.29
CA ARG A 68 -3.72 8.10 0.71
C ARG A 68 -5.07 8.79 0.90
N GLY A 69 -6.06 8.12 1.48
CA GLY A 69 -7.41 8.67 1.66
C GLY A 69 -8.20 8.80 0.35
N LYS A 70 -7.87 7.99 -0.65
CA LYS A 70 -8.51 7.94 -1.99
C LYS A 70 -9.48 6.78 -2.16
N ASP A 71 -9.60 5.86 -1.19
CA ASP A 71 -10.54 4.72 -1.27
C ASP A 71 -12.00 5.20 -1.33
N LEU A 72 -12.66 4.93 -2.47
CA LEU A 72 -14.02 5.36 -2.76
C LEU A 72 -15.07 4.63 -1.90
N TYR A 73 -14.72 3.45 -1.38
CA TYR A 73 -15.65 2.57 -0.67
C TYR A 73 -15.81 2.91 0.83
N THR A 74 -15.22 4.01 1.30
CA THR A 74 -15.25 4.44 2.71
C THR A 74 -16.63 4.94 3.17
N ARG A 75 -17.49 5.40 2.25
CA ARG A 75 -18.72 6.15 2.60
C ARG A 75 -19.81 5.34 3.32
N ASN A 76 -19.93 4.04 3.04
CA ASN A 76 -21.07 3.22 3.52
C ASN A 76 -20.71 2.19 4.60
N ASN A 77 -19.47 2.17 5.10
CA ASN A 77 -19.03 1.17 6.08
C ASN A 77 -18.44 1.84 7.34
N GLN A 78 -19.07 1.60 8.50
CA GLN A 78 -18.63 2.15 9.78
C GLN A 78 -17.19 1.76 10.14
N LYS A 79 -16.76 0.54 9.80
CA LYS A 79 -15.39 0.08 10.04
C LYS A 79 -14.37 0.87 9.21
N LYS A 80 -14.68 1.12 7.93
CA LYS A 80 -13.85 1.95 7.04
C LYS A 80 -13.78 3.40 7.50
N LYS A 81 -14.88 3.97 8.01
CA LYS A 81 -14.86 5.31 8.62
C LYS A 81 -13.96 5.37 9.85
N LYS A 82 -13.93 4.31 10.67
CA LYS A 82 -13.03 4.22 11.83
C LYS A 82 -11.57 4.17 11.37
N LEU A 83 -11.26 3.35 10.37
CA LEU A 83 -9.93 3.26 9.77
C LEU A 83 -9.46 4.62 9.23
N GLU A 84 -10.29 5.32 8.45
CA GLU A 84 -9.93 6.64 7.91
C GLU A 84 -9.65 7.66 9.03
N LYS A 85 -10.49 7.69 10.06
CA LYS A 85 -10.26 8.55 11.24
C LYS A 85 -8.97 8.20 11.98
N ASN A 86 -8.62 6.92 12.08
CA ASN A 86 -7.37 6.50 12.70
C ASN A 86 -6.16 6.96 11.88
N LEU A 87 -6.20 6.78 10.56
CA LEU A 87 -5.16 7.25 9.66
C LEU A 87 -5.01 8.78 9.75
N GLN A 88 -6.10 9.55 9.79
CA GLN A 88 -6.04 11.01 9.97
C GLN A 88 -5.29 11.38 11.26
N LYS A 89 -5.60 10.71 12.38
CA LYS A 89 -4.90 10.93 13.66
C LYS A 89 -3.43 10.56 13.61
N ILE A 90 -3.08 9.45 12.95
CA ILE A 90 -1.69 9.01 12.80
C ILE A 90 -0.90 10.03 11.97
N PHE A 91 -1.44 10.47 10.83
CA PHE A 91 -0.78 11.45 9.98
C PHE A 91 -0.67 12.84 10.64
N ALA A 92 -1.64 13.22 11.49
CA ALA A 92 -1.51 14.42 12.32
C ALA A 92 -0.29 14.34 13.24
N LYS A 93 -0.04 13.18 13.85
CA LYS A 93 1.12 12.97 14.73
C LYS A 93 2.45 12.93 13.99
N ILE A 94 2.48 12.28 12.82
CA ILE A 94 3.64 12.32 11.94
C ILE A 94 3.95 13.77 11.56
N TYR A 95 2.92 14.56 11.21
CA TYR A 95 3.07 15.98 10.93
C TYR A 95 3.62 16.76 12.14
N GLU A 96 3.10 16.55 13.35
CA GLU A 96 3.62 17.18 14.57
C GLU A 96 5.10 16.86 14.81
N GLN A 97 5.53 15.62 14.56
CA GLN A 97 6.95 15.24 14.64
C GLN A 97 7.80 15.95 13.59
N LEU A 98 7.31 16.09 12.36
CA LEU A 98 7.99 16.86 11.31
C LEU A 98 8.11 18.34 11.68
N VAL A 99 7.06 18.93 12.26
CA VAL A 99 7.07 20.31 12.75
C VAL A 99 8.11 20.51 13.86
N LYS A 100 8.21 19.55 14.81
CA LYS A 100 9.25 19.58 15.85
C LYS A 100 10.66 19.53 15.28
N LYS A 101 10.86 18.80 14.17
CA LYS A 101 12.16 18.68 13.50
C LYS A 101 12.53 19.90 12.66
N ASN A 102 11.58 20.41 11.86
CA ASN A 102 11.73 21.63 11.07
C ASN A 102 10.35 22.22 10.76
N LYS A 103 9.93 23.16 11.59
CA LYS A 103 8.61 23.81 11.50
C LYS A 103 8.38 24.47 10.15
N GLN A 104 9.32 25.28 9.67
CA GLN A 104 9.15 26.03 8.43
C GLN A 104 8.94 25.10 7.23
N LYS A 105 9.78 24.06 7.11
CA LYS A 105 9.65 23.09 6.01
C LYS A 105 8.33 22.31 6.11
N ALA A 106 8.00 21.79 7.29
CA ALA A 106 6.77 21.02 7.47
C ALA A 106 5.52 21.86 7.17
N GLU A 107 5.47 23.13 7.60
CA GLU A 107 4.36 24.02 7.28
C GLU A 107 4.28 24.37 5.80
N THR A 108 5.41 24.66 5.14
CA THR A 108 5.43 24.94 3.71
C THR A 108 4.99 23.73 2.88
N ASP A 109 5.45 22.53 3.26
CA ASP A 109 5.23 21.33 2.45
C ASP A 109 3.88 20.66 2.72
N TYR A 110 3.41 20.65 3.98
CA TYR A 110 2.33 19.77 4.43
C TYR A 110 1.24 20.43 5.26
N LYS A 111 1.27 21.75 5.49
CA LYS A 111 0.18 22.43 6.20
C LYS A 111 -1.11 22.28 5.41
N ASP A 112 -2.04 21.55 5.99
CA ASP A 112 -3.34 21.25 5.40
C ASP A 112 -4.44 21.72 6.36
N GLY A 113 -5.25 22.68 5.91
CA GLY A 113 -6.40 23.17 6.68
C GLY A 113 -7.54 22.16 6.81
N SER A 114 -7.53 21.08 6.01
CA SER A 114 -8.56 20.04 6.06
C SER A 114 -8.28 18.94 7.10
N GLY A 115 -7.05 18.86 7.62
CA GLY A 115 -6.63 17.81 8.56
C GLY A 115 -6.53 16.40 7.95
N ASN A 116 -6.59 16.27 6.62
CA ASN A 116 -6.44 14.98 5.93
C ASN A 116 -4.99 14.66 5.59
N PHE A 117 -4.14 15.69 5.50
CA PHE A 117 -2.72 15.59 5.18
C PHE A 117 -2.47 14.89 3.84
N PHE A 118 -3.30 15.13 2.83
CA PHE A 118 -3.24 14.41 1.55
C PHE A 118 -1.85 14.40 0.93
N LYS A 119 -1.16 15.55 0.88
CA LYS A 119 0.20 15.63 0.34
C LYS A 119 1.21 14.82 1.16
N LEU A 120 1.13 14.87 2.49
CA LEU A 120 1.98 14.06 3.37
C LEU A 120 1.71 12.57 3.18
N ARG A 121 0.45 12.16 3.02
CA ARG A 121 0.07 10.76 2.76
C ARG A 121 0.57 10.25 1.41
N GLU A 122 0.50 11.08 0.35
CA GLU A 122 1.06 10.77 -0.96
C GLU A 122 2.58 10.58 -0.90
N ASP A 123 3.29 11.52 -0.29
CA ASP A 123 4.74 11.45 -0.12
C ASP A 123 5.15 10.26 0.73
N TRP A 124 4.40 9.98 1.80
CA TRP A 124 4.62 8.81 2.66
C TRP A 124 4.43 7.51 1.87
N TRP A 125 3.35 7.38 1.09
CA TRP A 125 3.17 6.20 0.25
C TRP A 125 4.33 6.06 -0.74
N ASN A 126 4.68 7.13 -1.46
CA ASN A 126 5.78 7.10 -2.43
C ASN A 126 7.13 6.68 -1.81
N ALA A 127 7.42 7.15 -0.59
CA ALA A 127 8.64 6.81 0.13
C ALA A 127 8.69 5.33 0.56
N ASN A 128 7.54 4.71 0.84
CA ASN A 128 7.46 3.39 1.46
C ASN A 128 6.90 2.29 0.55
N ARG A 129 6.39 2.63 -0.64
CA ARG A 129 5.69 1.71 -1.55
C ARG A 129 6.54 0.49 -1.96
N TYR A 130 7.87 0.63 -1.99
CA TYR A 130 8.79 -0.47 -2.27
C TYR A 130 8.75 -1.55 -1.18
N ASP A 131 8.78 -1.16 0.09
CA ASP A 131 8.73 -2.09 1.22
C ASP A 131 7.35 -2.77 1.30
N VAL A 132 6.28 -2.01 1.05
CA VAL A 132 4.92 -2.56 1.01
C VAL A 132 4.77 -3.56 -0.15
N TRP A 133 5.35 -3.27 -1.32
CA TRP A 133 5.37 -4.21 -2.45
C TRP A 133 6.14 -5.49 -2.10
N LYS A 134 7.29 -5.35 -1.45
CA LYS A 134 8.10 -6.49 -0.98
C LYS A 134 7.33 -7.36 0.01
N ALA A 135 6.54 -6.74 0.90
CA ALA A 135 5.72 -7.44 1.87
C ALA A 135 4.57 -8.22 1.20
N ILE A 136 3.77 -7.58 0.33
CA ILE A 136 2.62 -8.24 -0.32
C ILE A 136 3.03 -9.38 -1.27
N THR A 137 4.25 -9.33 -1.80
CA THR A 137 4.75 -10.35 -2.73
C THR A 137 5.59 -11.44 -2.05
N CYS A 138 5.80 -11.36 -0.74
CA CYS A 138 6.71 -12.24 0.01
C CYS A 138 6.45 -13.74 -0.23
N SER A 139 5.16 -14.10 -0.38
CA SER A 139 4.68 -15.48 -0.54
C SER A 139 4.46 -15.91 -1.99
N ALA A 140 4.74 -15.04 -2.97
CA ALA A 140 4.46 -15.29 -4.39
C ALA A 140 5.58 -16.09 -5.11
N GLU A 141 6.12 -17.13 -4.46
CA GLU A 141 7.22 -17.94 -5.02
C GLU A 141 6.87 -18.56 -6.37
N GLY A 142 7.81 -18.50 -7.32
CA GLY A 142 7.62 -19.04 -8.67
C GLY A 142 6.75 -18.18 -9.61
N TYR A 143 6.13 -17.10 -9.13
CA TYR A 143 5.29 -16.24 -9.96
C TYR A 143 6.05 -15.06 -10.58
N GLN A 144 5.71 -14.76 -11.84
CA GLN A 144 6.27 -13.65 -12.61
C GLN A 144 5.16 -12.73 -13.10
N TYR A 145 5.40 -11.43 -13.03
CA TYR A 145 4.53 -10.42 -13.60
C TYR A 145 4.67 -10.42 -15.12
N PHE A 146 3.56 -10.33 -15.82
CA PHE A 146 3.50 -10.49 -17.28
C PHE A 146 4.01 -9.27 -18.05
N ARG A 147 4.08 -8.10 -17.41
CA ARG A 147 4.60 -6.89 -18.04
C ARG A 147 6.09 -6.78 -17.80
N HIS A 148 6.83 -6.55 -18.88
CA HIS A 148 8.25 -6.19 -18.82
C HIS A 148 8.37 -4.72 -18.43
N THR A 149 8.33 -4.46 -17.12
CA THR A 149 8.43 -3.11 -16.55
C THR A 149 9.68 -2.92 -15.69
N CYS A 150 10.42 -4.01 -15.42
CA CYS A 150 11.69 -3.96 -14.73
C CYS A 150 12.80 -3.47 -15.68
N SER A 151 13.95 -3.06 -15.13
CA SER A 151 15.13 -2.67 -15.94
C SER A 151 14.77 -1.65 -17.03
N LYS A 152 14.05 -0.58 -16.67
CA LYS A 152 13.57 0.47 -17.59
C LYS A 152 12.66 -0.05 -18.73
N GLY A 153 11.95 -1.15 -18.50
CA GLY A 153 11.04 -1.76 -19.48
C GLY A 153 11.69 -2.84 -20.34
N GLU A 154 12.97 -3.14 -20.12
CA GLU A 154 13.71 -4.17 -20.86
C GLU A 154 13.69 -5.53 -20.13
N GLY A 155 13.27 -5.56 -18.86
CA GLY A 155 13.33 -6.72 -17.98
C GLY A 155 11.96 -7.17 -17.46
N GLY A 156 11.82 -8.48 -17.25
CA GLY A 156 10.71 -9.06 -16.49
C GLY A 156 11.04 -9.21 -15.01
N THR A 157 10.05 -9.53 -14.19
CA THR A 157 10.26 -9.87 -12.77
C THR A 157 10.94 -11.23 -12.62
N GLN A 158 11.74 -11.42 -11.57
CA GLN A 158 12.39 -12.69 -11.23
C GLN A 158 11.81 -13.32 -9.97
N GLY A 159 10.81 -14.20 -10.15
CA GLY A 159 10.10 -14.82 -9.03
C GLY A 159 9.44 -13.79 -8.11
N LYS A 160 8.52 -14.22 -7.25
CA LYS A 160 7.86 -13.33 -6.27
C LYS A 160 7.29 -12.04 -6.88
N CYS A 161 6.96 -12.01 -8.16
CA CYS A 161 6.52 -10.78 -8.84
C CYS A 161 7.44 -9.55 -8.62
N GLN A 162 8.73 -9.73 -8.37
CA GLN A 162 9.67 -8.63 -8.05
C GLN A 162 10.70 -8.39 -9.15
N CYS A 163 11.08 -7.13 -9.35
CA CYS A 163 12.25 -6.79 -10.16
C CYS A 163 13.54 -7.09 -9.39
N ILE A 164 14.63 -7.39 -10.11
CA ILE A 164 15.95 -7.70 -9.49
C ILE A 164 16.47 -6.50 -8.69
N ASP A 165 16.25 -5.29 -9.20
CA ASP A 165 16.60 -4.02 -8.56
C ASP A 165 15.62 -3.62 -7.44
N GLN A 166 14.70 -4.53 -7.06
CA GLN A 166 13.64 -4.33 -6.07
C GLN A 166 12.67 -3.19 -6.42
N THR A 167 12.63 -2.74 -7.68
CA THR A 167 11.62 -1.78 -8.13
C THR A 167 10.24 -2.40 -8.15
N VAL A 168 9.20 -1.55 -7.97
CA VAL A 168 7.80 -1.97 -8.08
C VAL A 168 7.44 -2.06 -9.58
N PRO A 169 7.11 -3.26 -10.12
CA PRO A 169 6.85 -3.46 -11.54
C PRO A 169 5.47 -2.95 -12.00
N THR A 170 4.69 -2.31 -11.12
CA THR A 170 3.34 -1.84 -11.41
C THR A 170 3.17 -0.37 -11.03
N SER A 171 2.30 0.30 -11.79
CA SER A 171 1.87 1.68 -11.53
C SER A 171 0.38 1.75 -11.19
N PHE A 172 -0.26 0.61 -10.86
CA PHE A 172 -1.69 0.56 -10.54
C PHE A 172 -2.06 1.45 -9.35
N ASP A 173 -1.15 1.65 -8.41
CA ASP A 173 -1.32 2.61 -7.33
C ASP A 173 -1.38 4.07 -7.81
N TYR A 174 -0.98 4.39 -9.03
CA TYR A 174 -1.19 5.72 -9.63
C TYR A 174 -2.31 5.76 -10.67
N VAL A 175 -3.04 4.65 -10.85
CA VAL A 175 -4.25 4.60 -11.68
C VAL A 175 -5.47 4.85 -10.80
N PRO A 176 -6.38 5.78 -11.18
CA PRO A 176 -7.62 6.02 -10.44
C PRO A 176 -8.40 4.73 -10.18
N GLN A 177 -8.91 4.54 -8.96
CA GLN A 177 -9.56 3.29 -8.51
C GLN A 177 -10.67 2.79 -9.45
N TYR A 178 -11.43 3.70 -10.06
CA TYR A 178 -12.50 3.37 -11.00
C TYR A 178 -12.02 2.66 -12.29
N LEU A 179 -10.75 2.84 -12.67
CA LEU A 179 -10.18 2.33 -13.92
C LEU A 179 -9.37 1.02 -13.77
N ARG A 180 -9.32 0.42 -12.57
CA ARG A 180 -8.44 -0.73 -12.24
C ARG A 180 -9.07 -2.12 -12.43
#